data_AF-A0A626U446-F1
#
_entry.id   AF-A0A626U446-F1
#
_cell.length_a   1.000
_cell.length_b   1.000
_cell.length_c   1.000
_cell.angle_alpha   90.00
_cell.angle_beta   90.00
_cell.angle_gamma   90.00
#
_symmetry.space_group_name_H-M   'P 1'
#
loop_
_entity.id
_entity.type
_entity.pdbx_description
1 polymer ?
#
loop_
_entity_poly.entity_id
_entity_poly.type
_entity_poly.pdbx_seq_one_letter_code
_entity_poly.pdbx_strand_id
1 'polypeptide(L)'
;MKLNKKSFSGVRIVRAGELEPGAVSEEQFWLLVDISPIHSEKIILALKDYFVSGYLRRNCRRRRNYRKLRANKHNRTMMTMKQTQKMRSFFRNRVTKALGMTLALMMASQSVLASLAADQTRYIFRGDKDALTITVTNNDKERTFGGQAWVDNIVEKDTRPTFVVTPSFFKVKPQGQQTLRIIMASDHLPKDKESVYWLNLQDIPPALKGSGIAIALRTKLKLFYRPEALLKDRKGAEEGISLQVRPDGRTMLVNTTPYT
;
A
#
# COMPACT_ATOMS: atom_id res chain seq x y z
N MET A 1 69.26 81.60 -9.14
CA MET A 1 69.83 80.26 -8.91
C MET A 1 68.84 79.47 -8.06
N LYS A 2 68.46 78.27 -8.50
CA LYS A 2 67.91 77.12 -7.74
C LYS A 2 66.95 77.37 -6.56
N LEU A 3 65.97 76.46 -6.52
CA LEU A 3 65.08 76.08 -5.41
C LEU A 3 63.89 76.99 -5.06
N ASN A 4 62.79 76.24 -4.85
CA ASN A 4 61.67 76.43 -3.95
C ASN A 4 60.51 77.34 -4.41
N LYS A 5 59.32 76.73 -4.47
CA LYS A 5 58.07 77.28 -3.92
C LYS A 5 57.02 76.16 -3.81
N LYS A 6 56.82 75.68 -2.58
CA LYS A 6 55.51 75.19 -2.14
C LYS A 6 54.47 76.28 -2.42
N SER A 7 53.37 75.96 -3.10
CA SER A 7 52.02 76.42 -2.77
C SER A 7 51.04 75.97 -3.85
N PHE A 8 50.05 75.19 -3.39
CA PHE A 8 48.66 75.12 -3.81
C PHE A 8 48.24 75.12 -5.29
N SER A 9 47.25 74.26 -5.50
CA SER A 9 46.03 74.53 -6.26
C SER A 9 46.16 74.71 -7.76
N GLY A 10 45.64 73.73 -8.50
CA GLY A 10 45.31 73.96 -9.89
C GLY A 10 44.99 72.70 -10.66
N VAL A 11 43.80 72.15 -10.39
CA VAL A 11 42.88 71.54 -11.36
C VAL A 11 43.42 71.54 -12.81
N ARG A 12 43.53 70.36 -13.43
CA ARG A 12 43.66 70.25 -14.89
C ARG A 12 42.53 69.40 -15.47
N ILE A 13 41.44 70.12 -15.73
CA ILE A 13 40.59 70.13 -16.93
C ILE A 13 40.61 68.81 -17.73
N VAL A 14 39.60 67.96 -17.51
CA VAL A 14 39.20 66.99 -18.54
C VAL A 14 38.28 67.73 -19.51
N ARG A 15 38.65 67.72 -20.80
CA ARG A 15 37.77 68.19 -21.87
C ARG A 15 36.46 67.42 -21.79
N ALA A 16 35.34 68.13 -21.68
CA ALA A 16 34.02 67.52 -21.69
C ALA A 16 33.84 66.72 -22.99
N GLY A 17 33.89 65.38 -22.91
CA GLY A 17 33.60 64.51 -24.06
C GLY A 17 34.23 63.12 -24.08
N GLU A 18 35.33 62.83 -23.35
CA GLU A 18 35.97 61.51 -23.40
C GLU A 18 35.96 60.81 -22.02
N LEU A 19 35.41 59.60 -21.97
CA LEU A 19 35.31 58.76 -20.76
C LEU A 19 36.51 57.79 -20.68
N GLU A 20 37.24 57.84 -19.57
CA GLU A 20 38.42 56.99 -19.32
C GLU A 20 38.07 55.53 -18.95
N PRO A 21 38.92 54.54 -19.27
CA PRO A 21 38.70 53.15 -18.88
C PRO A 21 38.65 52.98 -17.35
N GLY A 22 37.67 52.23 -16.84
CA GLY A 22 37.54 51.92 -15.41
C GLY A 22 37.01 53.07 -14.54
N ALA A 23 36.58 54.18 -15.15
CA ALA A 23 36.10 55.35 -14.42
C ALA A 23 34.64 55.25 -13.94
N VAL A 24 33.90 54.21 -14.34
CA VAL A 24 32.47 54.06 -14.04
C VAL A 24 32.25 52.92 -13.03
N SER A 25 31.48 53.18 -11.97
CA SER A 25 31.12 52.13 -11.00
C SER A 25 30.17 51.09 -11.60
N GLU A 26 30.16 49.86 -11.07
CA GLU A 26 29.37 48.76 -11.63
C GLU A 26 27.86 49.06 -11.64
N GLU A 27 27.35 49.71 -10.59
CA GLU A 27 25.93 50.07 -10.47
C GLU A 27 25.52 51.17 -11.46
N GLN A 28 26.34 52.21 -11.60
CA GLN A 28 26.11 53.28 -12.58
C GLN A 28 26.15 52.76 -14.01
N PHE A 29 27.02 51.80 -14.31
CA PHE A 29 27.09 51.18 -15.62
C PHE A 29 25.80 50.44 -15.98
N TRP A 30 25.23 49.66 -15.04
CA TRP A 30 23.99 48.93 -15.31
C TRP A 30 22.79 49.86 -15.47
N LEU A 31 22.70 50.92 -14.66
CA LEU A 31 21.67 51.95 -14.84
C LEU A 31 21.75 52.59 -16.24
N LEU A 32 22.95 52.90 -16.72
CA LEU A 32 23.16 53.43 -18.07
C LEU A 32 22.77 52.44 -19.16
N VAL A 33 23.08 51.15 -18.99
CA VAL A 33 22.70 50.10 -19.94
C VAL A 33 21.19 49.97 -20.03
N ASP A 34 20.50 49.95 -18.89
CA ASP A 34 19.04 49.77 -18.83
C ASP A 34 18.26 50.90 -19.50
N ILE A 35 18.78 52.14 -19.45
CA ILE A 35 18.17 53.28 -20.15
C ILE A 35 18.67 53.46 -21.59
N SER A 36 19.73 52.74 -21.99
CA SER A 36 20.27 52.80 -23.34
C SER A 36 19.52 51.87 -24.30
N PRO A 37 19.40 52.21 -25.60
CA PRO A 37 18.79 51.32 -26.59
C PRO A 37 19.71 50.15 -27.02
N ILE A 38 20.77 49.84 -26.27
CA ILE A 38 21.73 48.77 -26.58
C ILE A 38 21.25 47.46 -25.95
N HIS A 39 20.89 46.47 -26.77
CA HIS A 39 20.33 45.19 -26.29
C HIS A 39 21.29 43.99 -26.45
N SER A 40 22.45 44.20 -27.11
CA SER A 40 23.38 43.10 -27.37
C SER A 40 24.21 42.78 -26.14
N GLU A 41 23.93 41.64 -25.52
CA GLU A 41 24.66 41.15 -24.34
C GLU A 41 26.18 41.09 -24.58
N LYS A 42 26.60 40.80 -25.82
CA LYS A 42 28.03 40.76 -26.15
C LYS A 42 28.69 42.13 -26.13
N ILE A 43 27.95 43.18 -26.52
CA ILE A 43 28.42 44.56 -26.54
C ILE A 43 28.38 45.11 -25.12
N ILE A 44 27.27 44.91 -24.39
CA ILE A 44 27.11 45.33 -22.99
C ILE A 44 28.26 44.80 -22.12
N LEU A 45 28.57 43.51 -22.22
CA LEU A 45 29.67 42.93 -21.44
C LEU A 45 31.05 43.48 -21.85
N ALA A 46 31.26 43.81 -23.12
CA ALA A 46 32.52 44.39 -23.58
C ALA A 46 32.69 45.85 -23.12
N LEU A 47 31.59 46.62 -23.09
CA LEU A 47 31.57 47.97 -22.52
C LEU A 47 31.77 47.93 -21.02
N LYS A 48 31.19 46.95 -20.32
CA LYS A 48 31.42 46.74 -18.89
C LYS A 48 32.88 46.46 -18.59
N ASP A 49 33.49 45.55 -19.34
CA ASP A 49 34.90 45.19 -19.16
C ASP A 49 35.82 46.41 -19.39
N TYR A 50 35.43 47.35 -20.27
CA TYR A 50 36.19 48.58 -20.55
C TYR A 50 35.94 49.71 -19.54
N PHE A 51 34.68 50.09 -19.33
CA PHE A 51 34.31 51.26 -18.52
C PHE A 51 34.30 50.99 -17.02
N VAL A 52 34.01 49.76 -16.59
CA VAL A 52 33.98 49.39 -15.16
C VAL A 52 35.26 48.69 -14.76
N SER A 53 35.68 47.69 -15.53
CA SER A 53 36.86 46.90 -15.17
C SER A 53 38.19 47.45 -15.71
N GLY A 54 38.16 48.52 -16.53
CA GLY A 54 39.36 49.22 -17.01
C GLY A 54 40.20 48.45 -18.03
N TYR A 55 39.71 47.33 -18.57
CA TYR A 55 40.49 46.48 -19.46
C TYR A 55 40.28 46.83 -20.94
N LEU A 56 41.40 47.04 -21.65
CA LEU A 56 41.35 47.23 -23.11
C LEU A 56 40.87 45.97 -23.84
N ARG A 57 40.16 46.21 -24.95
CA ARG A 57 39.41 45.23 -25.77
C ARG A 57 40.23 43.99 -26.21
N ARG A 58 41.57 44.06 -26.20
CA ARG A 58 42.48 42.94 -26.54
C ARG A 58 42.47 41.80 -25.51
N ASN A 59 42.13 42.03 -24.23
CA ASN A 59 42.23 41.02 -23.17
C ASN A 59 40.92 40.27 -22.83
N CYS A 60 39.77 40.71 -23.34
CA CYS A 60 38.44 40.16 -23.00
C CYS A 60 38.19 38.74 -23.57
N ARG A 61 38.86 38.37 -24.66
CA ARG A 61 38.58 37.13 -25.41
C ARG A 61 38.98 35.86 -24.63
N ARG A 62 39.96 35.92 -23.73
CA ARG A 62 40.42 34.77 -22.93
C ARG A 62 39.52 34.42 -21.74
N ARG A 63 38.72 35.37 -21.22
CA ARG A 63 37.90 35.16 -20.01
C ARG A 63 36.53 34.53 -20.29
N ARG A 64 35.99 34.70 -21.51
CA ARG A 64 34.71 34.08 -21.94
C ARG A 64 34.71 32.55 -21.84
N ASN A 65 35.86 31.89 -22.00
CA ASN A 65 35.98 30.43 -21.91
C ASN A 65 35.90 29.90 -20.47
N TYR A 66 36.36 30.66 -19.47
CA TYR A 66 36.29 30.23 -18.06
C TYR A 66 34.86 30.28 -17.48
N ARG A 67 33.99 31.17 -17.97
CA ARG A 67 32.57 31.23 -17.54
C ARG A 67 31.75 30.03 -18.04
N LYS A 68 32.06 29.47 -19.22
CA LYS A 68 31.36 28.27 -19.76
C LYS A 68 31.60 27.01 -18.92
N LEU A 69 32.79 26.85 -18.34
CA LEU A 69 33.14 25.68 -17.52
C LEU A 69 32.43 25.68 -16.14
N ARG A 70 32.18 26.85 -15.55
CA ARG A 70 31.50 26.96 -14.24
C ARG A 70 29.99 26.71 -14.31
N ALA A 71 29.35 27.07 -15.43
CA ALA A 71 27.91 26.85 -15.66
C ALA A 71 27.54 25.35 -15.75
N ASN A 72 28.45 24.51 -16.26
CA ASN A 72 28.16 23.09 -16.49
C ASN A 72 28.18 22.25 -15.20
N LYS A 73 28.94 22.66 -14.17
CA LYS A 73 28.96 21.99 -12.85
C LYS A 73 27.72 22.32 -12.01
N HIS A 74 27.22 23.55 -12.09
CA HIS A 74 26.07 24.01 -11.30
C HIS A 74 24.74 23.42 -11.81
N ASN A 75 24.60 23.23 -13.12
CA ASN A 75 23.40 22.62 -13.72
C ASN A 75 23.26 21.13 -13.36
N ARG A 76 24.36 20.38 -13.24
CA ARG A 76 24.31 18.96 -12.80
C ARG A 76 23.88 18.82 -11.33
N THR A 77 24.31 19.72 -10.44
CA THR A 77 23.93 19.70 -9.02
C THR A 77 22.51 20.21 -8.76
N MET A 78 22.01 21.19 -9.55
CA MET A 78 20.61 21.61 -9.43
C MET A 78 19.62 20.57 -9.96
N MET A 79 19.98 19.82 -11.00
CA MET A 79 19.12 18.74 -11.51
C MET A 79 18.95 17.62 -10.48
N THR A 80 20.02 17.19 -9.81
CA THR A 80 19.94 16.15 -8.76
C THR A 80 19.17 16.62 -7.52
N MET A 81 19.31 17.89 -7.11
CA MET A 81 18.55 18.45 -5.99
C MET A 81 17.06 18.69 -6.30
N LYS A 82 16.72 19.12 -7.52
CA LYS A 82 15.29 19.24 -7.93
C LYS A 82 14.61 17.87 -7.97
N GLN A 83 15.32 16.80 -8.37
CA GLN A 83 14.80 15.44 -8.39
C GLN A 83 14.54 14.89 -6.97
N THR A 84 15.44 15.13 -6.02
CA THR A 84 15.26 14.70 -4.62
C THR A 84 14.20 15.52 -3.87
N GLN A 85 14.07 16.82 -4.17
CA GLN A 85 13.04 17.68 -3.56
C GLN A 85 11.63 17.34 -4.07
N LYS A 86 11.50 16.96 -5.35
CA LYS A 86 10.25 16.47 -5.95
C LYS A 86 9.84 15.10 -5.37
N MET A 87 10.80 14.21 -5.12
CA MET A 87 10.57 12.95 -4.40
C MET A 87 10.08 13.19 -2.95
N ARG A 88 10.71 14.12 -2.21
CA ARG A 88 10.30 14.44 -0.83
C ARG A 88 8.91 15.07 -0.72
N SER A 89 8.51 15.94 -1.67
CA SER A 89 7.15 16.50 -1.68
C SER A 89 6.10 15.45 -2.05
N PHE A 90 6.47 14.46 -2.88
CA PHE A 90 5.60 13.34 -3.23
C PHE A 90 5.22 12.49 -2.00
N PHE A 91 6.13 12.30 -1.03
CA PHE A 91 5.84 11.56 0.21
C PHE A 91 5.13 12.39 1.30
N ARG A 92 5.00 13.71 1.15
CA ARG A 92 4.37 14.60 2.14
C ARG A 92 2.87 14.82 1.90
N ASN A 93 2.38 14.60 0.68
CA ASN A 93 0.97 14.83 0.34
C ASN A 93 0.07 13.77 1.00
N ARG A 94 -0.97 14.22 1.72
CA ARG A 94 -1.96 13.30 2.34
C ARG A 94 -2.64 12.41 1.28
N VAL A 95 -2.82 12.92 0.07
CA VAL A 95 -3.40 12.19 -1.07
C VAL A 95 -2.51 11.06 -1.55
N THR A 96 -1.18 11.24 -1.63
CA THR A 96 -0.26 10.18 -2.06
C THR A 96 -0.10 9.10 -1.00
N LYS A 97 -0.17 9.45 0.29
CA LYS A 97 -0.25 8.48 1.40
C LYS A 97 -1.54 7.68 1.36
N ALA A 98 -2.69 8.33 1.16
CA ALA A 98 -3.97 7.66 1.01
C ALA A 98 -3.97 6.73 -0.20
N LEU A 99 -3.48 7.18 -1.35
CA LEU A 99 -3.36 6.38 -2.57
C LEU A 99 -2.43 5.18 -2.37
N GLY A 100 -1.30 5.36 -1.69
CA GLY A 100 -0.37 4.28 -1.34
C GLY A 100 -0.98 3.27 -0.37
N MET A 101 -1.76 3.73 0.61
CA MET A 101 -2.46 2.86 1.57
C MET A 101 -3.60 2.09 0.91
N THR A 102 -4.38 2.72 0.02
CA THR A 102 -5.40 2.04 -0.78
C THR A 102 -4.78 1.00 -1.72
N LEU A 103 -3.66 1.32 -2.36
CA LEU A 103 -2.92 0.38 -3.22
C LEU A 103 -2.35 -0.80 -2.40
N ALA A 104 -1.86 -0.55 -1.19
CA ALA A 104 -1.39 -1.61 -0.29
C ALA A 104 -2.54 -2.51 0.21
N LEU A 105 -3.71 -1.93 0.50
CA LEU A 105 -4.94 -2.67 0.86
C LEU A 105 -5.45 -3.52 -0.31
N MET A 106 -5.34 -3.05 -1.55
CA MET A 106 -5.67 -3.83 -2.75
C MET A 106 -4.71 -5.00 -3.00
N MET A 107 -3.45 -4.90 -2.60
CA MET A 107 -2.50 -6.03 -2.72
C MET A 107 -2.68 -7.09 -1.62
N ALA A 108 -3.48 -6.82 -0.58
CA ALA A 108 -3.77 -7.78 0.48
C ALA A 108 -4.95 -8.72 0.15
N SER A 109 -5.73 -8.46 -0.91
CA SER A 109 -6.79 -9.37 -1.35
C SER A 109 -6.23 -10.48 -2.23
N GLN A 110 -5.48 -11.41 -1.64
CA GLN A 110 -5.19 -12.67 -2.33
C GLN A 110 -6.46 -13.52 -2.33
N SER A 111 -6.96 -13.84 -3.52
CA SER A 111 -8.01 -14.85 -3.67
C SER A 111 -7.39 -16.22 -3.34
N VAL A 112 -7.96 -16.89 -2.35
CA VAL A 112 -7.58 -18.26 -2.03
C VAL A 112 -8.02 -19.15 -3.19
N LEU A 113 -7.08 -19.83 -3.81
CA LEU A 113 -7.31 -20.83 -4.85
C LEU A 113 -7.81 -22.14 -4.21
N ALA A 114 -9.04 -22.12 -3.69
CA ALA A 114 -9.75 -23.33 -3.32
C ALA A 114 -10.49 -23.85 -4.54
N SER A 115 -10.26 -25.12 -4.91
CA SER A 115 -10.95 -25.75 -6.04
C SER A 115 -12.42 -25.95 -5.72
N LEU A 116 -12.77 -26.63 -4.62
CA LEU A 116 -14.12 -26.57 -4.06
C LEU A 116 -14.16 -25.57 -2.90
N ALA A 117 -15.14 -24.68 -2.93
CA ALA A 117 -15.40 -23.71 -1.89
C ALA A 117 -16.83 -23.82 -1.39
N ALA A 118 -16.99 -23.70 -0.08
CA ALA A 118 -18.27 -23.53 0.57
C ALA A 118 -18.68 -22.05 0.55
N ASP A 119 -19.98 -21.76 0.56
CA ASP A 119 -20.50 -20.38 0.55
C ASP A 119 -20.24 -19.61 1.86
N GLN A 120 -19.98 -20.32 2.97
CA GLN A 120 -19.75 -19.73 4.29
C GLN A 120 -18.54 -20.35 5.00
N THR A 121 -17.98 -19.60 5.97
CA THR A 121 -16.86 -20.07 6.82
C THR A 121 -17.31 -20.86 8.05
N ARG A 122 -18.61 -20.84 8.34
CA ARG A 122 -19.27 -21.58 9.41
C ARG A 122 -20.74 -21.77 9.04
N TYR A 123 -21.35 -22.83 9.54
CA TYR A 123 -22.78 -23.08 9.37
C TYR A 123 -23.47 -23.29 10.70
N ILE A 124 -24.76 -22.97 10.75
CA ILE A 124 -25.61 -23.15 11.93
C ILE A 124 -26.75 -24.08 11.54
N PHE A 125 -26.72 -25.31 12.06
CA PHE A 125 -27.85 -26.22 12.05
C PHE A 125 -28.83 -25.77 13.13
N ARG A 126 -30.04 -25.37 12.72
CA ARG A 126 -31.08 -24.94 13.63
C ARG A 126 -31.90 -26.14 14.13
N GLY A 127 -32.16 -26.20 15.43
CA GLY A 127 -32.92 -27.29 16.04
C GLY A 127 -34.40 -27.34 15.65
N ASP A 128 -34.94 -26.27 15.06
CA ASP A 128 -36.31 -26.20 14.52
C ASP A 128 -36.39 -26.65 13.04
N LYS A 129 -35.29 -27.16 12.47
CA LYS A 129 -35.21 -27.61 11.08
C LYS A 129 -34.71 -29.05 10.98
N ASP A 130 -35.30 -29.80 10.07
CA ASP A 130 -34.90 -31.20 9.81
C ASP A 130 -33.57 -31.31 9.06
N ALA A 131 -33.16 -30.24 8.39
CA ALA A 131 -31.97 -30.23 7.56
C ALA A 131 -31.36 -28.83 7.43
N LEU A 132 -30.04 -28.85 7.22
CA LEU A 132 -29.26 -27.71 6.76
C LEU A 132 -28.82 -27.96 5.32
N THR A 133 -29.02 -26.98 4.45
CA THR A 133 -28.57 -27.03 3.06
C THR A 133 -27.35 -26.14 2.86
N ILE A 134 -26.30 -26.67 2.25
CA ILE A 134 -25.08 -25.92 1.92
C ILE A 134 -24.79 -26.04 0.43
N THR A 135 -24.14 -25.03 -0.16
CA THR A 135 -23.75 -25.04 -1.57
C THR A 135 -22.24 -25.04 -1.69
N VAL A 136 -21.72 -26.03 -2.40
CA VAL A 136 -20.31 -26.16 -2.73
C VAL A 136 -20.11 -25.78 -4.19
N THR A 137 -19.17 -24.87 -4.45
CA THR A 137 -18.86 -24.39 -5.81
C THR A 137 -17.47 -24.86 -6.22
N ASN A 138 -17.33 -25.31 -7.47
CA ASN A 138 -16.02 -25.54 -8.06
C ASN A 138 -15.52 -24.25 -8.74
N ASN A 139 -14.51 -23.61 -8.16
CA ASN A 139 -13.93 -22.37 -8.69
C ASN A 139 -12.92 -22.61 -9.82
N ASP A 140 -12.56 -23.86 -10.11
CA ASP A 140 -11.69 -24.18 -11.23
C ASP A 140 -12.43 -23.92 -12.56
N LYS A 141 -11.73 -23.32 -13.52
CA LYS A 141 -12.29 -22.92 -14.81
C LYS A 141 -12.37 -24.07 -15.82
N GLU A 142 -11.57 -25.11 -15.63
CA GLU A 142 -11.36 -26.13 -16.66
C GLU A 142 -11.53 -27.55 -16.12
N ARG A 143 -11.21 -27.79 -14.86
CA ARG A 143 -11.14 -29.14 -14.28
C ARG A 143 -12.39 -29.46 -13.47
N THR A 144 -12.91 -30.67 -13.69
CA THR A 144 -13.93 -31.27 -12.82
C THR A 144 -13.24 -31.83 -11.58
N PHE A 145 -13.75 -31.50 -10.41
CA PHE A 145 -13.27 -32.03 -9.12
C PHE A 145 -14.27 -33.01 -8.55
N GLY A 146 -13.76 -34.09 -7.97
CA GLY A 146 -14.54 -34.88 -7.01
C GLY A 146 -14.57 -34.17 -5.66
N GLY A 147 -15.61 -34.43 -4.89
CA GLY A 147 -15.76 -33.89 -3.54
C GLY A 147 -16.26 -34.97 -2.59
N GLN A 148 -15.70 -35.00 -1.38
CA GLN A 148 -16.22 -35.79 -0.28
C GLN A 148 -16.53 -34.87 0.89
N ALA A 149 -17.69 -35.06 1.52
CA ALA A 149 -18.12 -34.28 2.66
C ALA A 149 -18.60 -35.18 3.81
N TRP A 150 -18.16 -34.85 5.02
CA TRP A 150 -18.54 -35.55 6.26
C TRP A 150 -18.44 -34.62 7.47
N VAL A 151 -19.04 -35.03 8.59
CA VAL A 151 -18.98 -34.29 9.85
C VAL A 151 -18.27 -35.12 10.91
N ASP A 152 -17.26 -34.53 11.56
CA ASP A 152 -16.56 -35.13 12.70
C ASP A 152 -17.05 -34.52 14.03
N ASN A 153 -17.09 -35.37 15.05
CA ASN A 153 -17.35 -34.99 16.44
C ASN A 153 -16.15 -34.23 17.04
N ILE A 154 -16.42 -33.32 17.98
CA ILE A 154 -15.38 -32.56 18.70
C ILE A 154 -15.29 -32.99 20.16
N VAL A 155 -16.45 -33.08 20.83
CA VAL A 155 -16.52 -33.34 22.27
C VAL A 155 -16.71 -34.83 22.53
N GLU A 156 -17.52 -35.48 21.70
CA GLU A 156 -17.83 -36.88 21.80
C GLU A 156 -16.61 -37.71 21.39
N LYS A 157 -16.19 -38.64 22.24
CA LYS A 157 -15.16 -39.64 21.90
C LYS A 157 -15.69 -40.75 20.98
N ASP A 158 -17.00 -40.78 20.80
CA ASP A 158 -17.68 -41.73 19.93
C ASP A 158 -17.40 -41.40 18.46
N THR A 159 -17.14 -42.44 17.66
CA THR A 159 -16.89 -42.34 16.23
C THR A 159 -18.18 -42.34 15.41
N ARG A 160 -19.34 -42.58 16.03
CA ARG A 160 -20.64 -42.50 15.37
C ARG A 160 -20.92 -41.07 14.90
N PRO A 161 -21.24 -40.84 13.61
CA PRO A 161 -21.47 -39.50 13.09
C PRO A 161 -22.78 -38.92 13.64
N THR A 162 -22.69 -37.75 14.27
CA THR A 162 -23.87 -37.02 14.78
C THR A 162 -24.69 -36.39 13.65
N PHE A 163 -23.99 -35.95 12.59
CA PHE A 163 -24.59 -35.41 11.38
C PHE A 163 -24.09 -36.19 10.15
N VAL A 164 -24.96 -36.37 9.17
CA VAL A 164 -24.61 -37.00 7.90
C VAL A 164 -24.89 -36.06 6.74
N VAL A 165 -24.00 -36.08 5.74
CA VAL A 165 -24.05 -35.21 4.56
C VAL A 165 -24.49 -36.01 3.35
N THR A 166 -25.44 -35.49 2.59
CA THR A 166 -25.99 -36.13 1.38
C THR A 166 -25.96 -35.17 0.18
N PRO A 167 -25.34 -35.53 -0.94
CA PRO A 167 -24.46 -36.69 -1.12
C PRO A 167 -23.14 -36.53 -0.34
N SER A 168 -22.63 -37.62 0.24
CA SER A 168 -21.33 -37.62 0.93
C SER A 168 -20.15 -37.68 -0.04
N PHE A 169 -20.38 -38.15 -1.28
CA PHE A 169 -19.39 -38.24 -2.35
C PHE A 169 -20.02 -37.78 -3.67
N PHE A 170 -19.39 -36.83 -4.36
CA PHE A 170 -19.97 -36.17 -5.53
C PHE A 170 -18.89 -35.68 -6.49
N LYS A 171 -19.30 -35.17 -7.66
CA LYS A 171 -18.42 -34.54 -8.65
C LYS A 171 -19.02 -33.21 -9.10
N VAL A 172 -18.18 -32.19 -9.24
CA VAL A 172 -18.59 -30.84 -9.61
C VAL A 172 -17.84 -30.40 -10.87
N LYS A 173 -18.60 -30.11 -11.93
CA LYS A 173 -18.07 -29.58 -13.20
C LYS A 173 -17.35 -28.23 -12.97
N PRO A 174 -16.49 -27.78 -13.90
CA PRO A 174 -15.84 -26.48 -13.79
C PRO A 174 -16.89 -25.38 -13.67
N GLN A 175 -16.68 -24.43 -12.75
CA GLN A 175 -17.64 -23.36 -12.42
C GLN A 175 -19.04 -23.85 -11.99
N GLY A 176 -19.19 -25.15 -11.73
CA GLY A 176 -20.42 -25.78 -11.31
C GLY A 176 -20.65 -25.66 -9.81
N GLN A 177 -21.87 -26.01 -9.39
CA GLN A 177 -22.27 -26.04 -7.99
C GLN A 177 -22.89 -27.38 -7.65
N GLN A 178 -22.69 -27.82 -6.41
CA GLN A 178 -23.33 -28.98 -5.81
C GLN A 178 -23.96 -28.57 -4.48
N THR A 179 -25.26 -28.81 -4.35
CA THR A 179 -25.98 -28.64 -3.10
C THR A 179 -25.83 -29.90 -2.25
N LEU A 180 -25.46 -29.73 -0.98
CA LEU A 180 -25.37 -30.80 0.00
C LEU A 180 -26.40 -30.57 1.10
N ARG A 181 -27.06 -31.64 1.52
CA ARG A 181 -28.02 -31.65 2.62
C ARG A 181 -27.40 -32.33 3.82
N ILE A 182 -27.33 -31.62 4.93
CA ILE A 182 -26.87 -32.12 6.21
C ILE A 182 -28.10 -32.42 7.05
N ILE A 183 -28.19 -33.64 7.57
CA ILE A 183 -29.24 -34.07 8.49
C ILE A 183 -28.61 -34.57 9.79
N MET A 184 -29.35 -34.42 10.88
CA MET A 184 -28.99 -35.00 12.15
C MET A 184 -29.27 -36.51 12.10
N ALA A 185 -28.28 -37.33 12.44
CA ALA A 185 -28.41 -38.78 12.46
C ALA A 185 -28.54 -39.33 13.89
N SER A 186 -28.34 -38.48 14.90
CA SER A 186 -28.38 -38.89 16.30
C SER A 186 -28.97 -37.79 17.18
N ASP A 187 -29.92 -38.17 18.03
CA ASP A 187 -30.81 -37.23 18.73
C ASP A 187 -30.34 -36.92 20.16
N HIS A 188 -29.15 -37.39 20.55
CA HIS A 188 -28.59 -37.26 21.90
C HIS A 188 -27.95 -35.90 22.19
N LEU A 189 -28.27 -34.89 21.39
CA LEU A 189 -27.69 -33.56 21.48
C LEU A 189 -28.25 -32.78 22.67
N PRO A 190 -27.41 -31.98 23.37
CA PRO A 190 -27.87 -31.07 24.41
C PRO A 190 -28.94 -30.11 23.88
N LYS A 191 -30.00 -29.90 24.66
CA LYS A 191 -31.10 -28.98 24.31
C LYS A 191 -30.97 -27.60 24.96
N ASP A 192 -30.05 -27.47 25.91
CA ASP A 192 -29.82 -26.32 26.78
C ASP A 192 -28.57 -25.52 26.41
N LYS A 193 -27.70 -26.05 25.55
CA LYS A 193 -26.47 -25.40 25.07
C LYS A 193 -26.18 -25.72 23.61
N GLU A 194 -25.45 -24.83 22.95
CA GLU A 194 -24.91 -25.07 21.61
C GLU A 194 -23.86 -26.19 21.63
N SER A 195 -23.80 -26.90 20.51
CA SER A 195 -22.77 -27.92 20.26
C SER A 195 -22.04 -27.59 18.96
N VAL A 196 -20.76 -27.93 18.88
CA VAL A 196 -19.91 -27.62 17.72
C VAL A 196 -19.28 -28.89 17.15
N TYR A 197 -19.29 -28.98 15.82
CA TYR A 197 -18.79 -30.08 15.02
C TYR A 197 -17.88 -29.56 13.91
N TRP A 198 -17.08 -30.45 13.34
CA TRP A 198 -16.27 -30.13 12.17
C TRP A 198 -16.92 -30.64 10.90
N LEU A 199 -17.36 -29.74 10.03
CA LEU A 199 -17.71 -30.08 8.66
C LEU A 199 -16.44 -30.11 7.82
N ASN A 200 -16.15 -31.26 7.23
CA ASN A 200 -15.03 -31.46 6.33
C ASN A 200 -15.52 -31.48 4.89
N LEU A 201 -14.81 -30.76 4.03
CA LEU A 201 -14.96 -30.80 2.59
C LEU A 201 -13.59 -31.13 2.00
N GLN A 202 -13.48 -32.30 1.37
CA GLN A 202 -12.26 -32.80 0.75
C GLN A 202 -12.40 -32.77 -0.77
N ASP A 203 -11.47 -32.09 -1.41
CA ASP A 203 -11.38 -32.03 -2.86
C ASP A 203 -10.60 -33.24 -3.37
N ILE A 204 -11.06 -33.78 -4.49
CA ILE A 204 -10.41 -34.89 -5.19
C ILE A 204 -10.06 -34.40 -6.59
N PRO A 205 -8.78 -34.06 -6.85
CA PRO A 205 -8.37 -33.56 -8.14
C PRO A 205 -8.57 -34.63 -9.23
N PRO A 206 -8.69 -34.22 -10.51
CA PRO A 206 -8.72 -35.16 -11.62
C PRO A 206 -7.43 -35.98 -11.67
N ALA A 207 -7.53 -37.21 -12.19
CA ALA A 207 -6.38 -38.08 -12.37
C ALA A 207 -5.33 -37.42 -13.28
N LEU A 208 -4.06 -37.49 -12.87
CA LEU A 208 -2.95 -36.98 -13.66
C LEU A 208 -2.73 -37.87 -14.89
N LYS A 209 -2.46 -37.25 -16.04
CA LYS A 209 -1.96 -37.96 -17.22
C LYS A 209 -0.43 -37.91 -17.19
N GLY A 210 0.20 -38.99 -16.73
CA GLY A 210 1.66 -39.09 -16.59
C GLY A 210 2.18 -38.67 -15.21
N SER A 211 3.49 -38.42 -15.10
CA SER A 211 4.14 -38.05 -13.85
C SER A 211 3.86 -36.59 -13.49
N GLY A 212 3.42 -36.35 -12.26
CA GLY A 212 3.17 -35.00 -11.75
C GLY A 212 2.73 -35.02 -10.29
N ILE A 213 2.49 -33.83 -9.73
CA ILE A 213 2.02 -33.67 -8.36
C ILE A 213 0.55 -33.27 -8.39
N ALA A 214 -0.31 -34.05 -7.75
CA ALA A 214 -1.71 -33.72 -7.54
C ALA A 214 -1.85 -33.10 -6.14
N ILE A 215 -2.46 -31.91 -6.07
CA ILE A 215 -2.74 -31.22 -4.81
C ILE A 215 -4.23 -31.40 -4.50
N ALA A 216 -4.52 -31.94 -3.33
CA ALA A 216 -5.87 -32.10 -2.81
C ALA A 216 -6.03 -31.22 -1.57
N LEU A 217 -7.06 -30.37 -1.54
CA LEU A 217 -7.34 -29.47 -0.43
C LEU A 217 -8.42 -30.07 0.47
N ARG A 218 -8.23 -29.97 1.78
CA ARG A 218 -9.26 -30.27 2.77
C ARG A 218 -9.63 -29.00 3.52
N THR A 219 -10.87 -28.57 3.36
CA THR A 219 -11.43 -27.43 4.09
C THR A 219 -12.18 -27.95 5.30
N LYS A 220 -11.84 -27.42 6.48
CA LYS A 220 -12.44 -27.80 7.76
C LYS A 220 -13.16 -26.59 8.34
N LEU A 221 -14.49 -26.68 8.41
CA LEU A 221 -15.41 -25.60 8.78
C LEU A 221 -16.15 -25.94 10.08
N LYS A 222 -16.52 -24.93 10.86
CA LYS A 222 -17.34 -25.17 12.06
C LYS A 222 -18.81 -25.33 11.68
N LEU A 223 -19.42 -26.40 12.16
CA LEU A 223 -20.86 -26.64 12.12
C LEU A 223 -21.41 -26.53 13.55
N PHE A 224 -22.25 -25.53 13.80
CA PHE A 224 -22.89 -25.34 15.09
C PHE A 224 -24.27 -25.96 15.08
N TYR A 225 -24.60 -26.72 16.11
CA TYR A 225 -25.98 -27.09 16.42
C TYR A 225 -26.54 -26.10 17.45
N ARG A 226 -27.65 -25.45 17.09
CA ARG A 226 -28.37 -24.54 17.98
C ARG A 226 -29.75 -25.12 18.31
N PRO A 227 -29.98 -25.58 19.54
CA PRO A 227 -31.29 -26.03 20.01
C PRO A 227 -32.37 -24.98 19.81
N GLU A 228 -33.62 -25.42 19.68
CA GLU A 228 -34.77 -24.52 19.49
C GLU A 228 -34.88 -23.45 20.59
N ALA A 229 -34.61 -23.85 21.84
CA ALA A 229 -34.61 -22.97 23.01
C ALA A 229 -33.64 -21.78 22.90
N LEU A 230 -32.58 -21.89 22.08
CA LEU A 230 -31.52 -20.89 21.99
C LEU A 230 -31.56 -20.06 20.70
N LEU A 231 -32.56 -20.27 19.83
CA LEU A 231 -32.63 -19.64 18.51
C LEU A 231 -32.80 -18.11 18.55
N LYS A 232 -33.54 -17.58 19.53
CA LYS A 232 -33.93 -16.16 19.58
C LYS A 232 -32.84 -15.26 20.20
N ASP A 233 -32.15 -15.74 21.23
CA ASP A 233 -31.35 -14.89 22.11
C ASP A 233 -29.82 -14.95 21.85
N ARG A 234 -29.40 -15.33 20.64
CA ARG A 234 -27.96 -15.43 20.33
C ARG A 234 -27.26 -14.06 20.32
N LYS A 235 -27.95 -13.01 19.86
CA LYS A 235 -27.32 -11.70 19.63
C LYS A 235 -27.02 -11.02 20.96
N GLY A 236 -25.76 -10.64 21.19
CA GLY A 236 -25.34 -10.02 22.46
C GLY A 236 -25.06 -11.03 23.57
N ALA A 237 -25.13 -12.33 23.29
CA ALA A 237 -24.77 -13.37 24.26
C ALA A 237 -23.33 -13.20 24.78
N GLU A 238 -22.44 -12.60 23.99
CA GLU A 238 -21.07 -12.30 24.40
C GLU A 238 -20.99 -11.41 25.66
N GLU A 239 -22.01 -10.59 25.95
CA GLU A 239 -22.09 -9.76 27.16
C GLU A 239 -22.26 -10.59 28.44
N GLY A 240 -22.76 -11.82 28.32
CA GLY A 240 -22.93 -12.75 29.44
C GLY A 240 -21.67 -13.52 29.84
N ILE A 241 -20.53 -13.23 29.20
CA ILE A 241 -19.23 -13.83 29.55
C ILE A 241 -18.73 -13.17 30.84
N SER A 242 -18.35 -13.99 31.82
CA SER A 242 -17.90 -13.51 33.12
C SER A 242 -16.38 -13.61 33.31
N LEU A 243 -15.82 -12.63 34.00
CA LEU A 243 -14.44 -12.65 34.47
C LEU A 243 -14.43 -13.06 35.95
N GLN A 244 -13.83 -14.21 36.26
CA GLN A 244 -13.82 -14.77 37.61
C GLN A 244 -12.39 -14.79 38.15
N VAL A 245 -12.19 -14.20 39.33
CA VAL A 245 -10.91 -14.28 40.06
C VAL A 245 -10.96 -15.51 40.96
N ARG A 246 -10.07 -16.47 40.73
CA ARG A 246 -9.97 -17.67 41.57
C ARG A 246 -9.24 -17.35 42.89
N PRO A 247 -9.44 -18.16 43.95
CA PRO A 247 -8.74 -17.99 45.24
C PRO A 247 -7.21 -18.05 45.13
N ASP A 248 -6.67 -18.64 44.06
CA ASP A 248 -5.24 -18.70 43.74
C ASP A 248 -4.70 -17.42 43.06
N GLY A 249 -5.52 -16.37 42.94
CA GLY A 249 -5.15 -15.10 42.33
C GLY A 249 -5.21 -15.08 40.80
N ARG A 250 -5.59 -16.19 40.13
CA ARG A 250 -5.73 -16.22 38.67
C ARG A 250 -7.07 -15.67 38.22
N THR A 251 -7.03 -14.82 37.20
CA THR A 251 -8.22 -14.33 36.51
C THR A 251 -8.56 -15.28 35.35
N MET A 252 -9.80 -15.80 35.34
CA MET A 252 -10.31 -16.66 34.29
C MET A 252 -11.46 -16.01 33.54
N LEU A 253 -11.40 -16.09 32.20
CA LEU A 253 -12.55 -15.79 31.36
C LEU A 253 -13.44 -17.05 31.29
N VAL A 254 -14.65 -16.97 31.83
CA VAL A 254 -15.58 -18.09 31.91
C VAL A 254 -16.78 -17.81 31.04
N ASN A 255 -17.02 -18.67 30.06
CA ASN A 255 -18.25 -18.64 29.29
C ASN A 255 -19.40 -19.22 30.13
N THR A 256 -20.14 -18.33 30.79
CA THR A 256 -21.36 -18.65 31.56
C THR A 256 -22.62 -18.68 30.70
N THR A 257 -22.49 -18.58 29.38
CA THR A 257 -23.60 -18.56 28.43
C THR A 257 -23.76 -19.91 27.74
N PRO A 258 -24.97 -20.24 27.24
CA PRO A 258 -25.22 -21.51 26.55
C PRO A 258 -24.68 -21.52 25.10
N TYR A 259 -23.93 -20.51 24.68
CA TYR A 259 -23.47 -20.30 23.31
C TYR A 259 -21.97 -20.61 23.14
N THR A 260 -21.55 -21.07 21.96
CA THR A 260 -20.14 -21.42 21.65
C THR A 260 -19.46 -20.40 20.74
#